data_AF-A0A0B1SGJ6-F1
#
_entry.id   AF-A0A0B1SGJ6-F1
#
_cell.length_a   1.000
_cell.length_b   1.000
_cell.length_c   1.000
_cell.angle_alpha   90.00
_cell.angle_beta   90.00
_cell.angle_gamma   90.00
#
_symmetry.space_group_name_H-M   'P 1'
#
loop_
_entity.id
_entity.type
_entity.pdbx_description
1 polymer ?
#
loop_
_entity_poly.entity_id
_entity_poly.type
_entity_poly.pdbx_seq_one_letter_code
_entity_poly.pdbx_strand_id
1 'polypeptide(L)'
;AQAPASQECPWTRHETAEGRVYYYNKITKESSWNKPDELKTPQERQERSTPTTSSSSSSNVIWREYKTPEGRPYYYNTVTKETTWTKPDCLNTSAAAAEAPKPATTEEVKKEKVEEPKEESEMEKAMKATLASMSVPLPAETKSATPEQAVEVAADDNEQDLKKRQAERFRDLLRDKYNEGKITSTCNWEHAVKHIQSDPRFRILTKVSEKKQLFNAWKVQRQKEERVEVAADDNAQDLKKRQAERFRDLLRDKYNEGKITSTCNWEHAVKHIQSDPRFRILTKVSEKKQLFNAWKVQRQKEERDEKRLAIKKAKEDLEKWLQDHPKMKPGLKYMRAREIFSKEPVWQAVHEDDRQDIFREALVNCLFNNRFLAYRIVIHY
;
A
#
# COMPACT_ATOMS: atom_id res chain seq x y z
N ALA A 1 13.68 -21.77 -53.94
CA ALA A 1 13.98 -21.15 -52.64
C ALA A 1 13.02 -19.99 -52.43
N GLN A 2 12.34 -19.90 -51.29
CA GLN A 2 11.44 -18.79 -50.99
C GLN A 2 11.47 -18.57 -49.48
N ALA A 3 11.94 -17.40 -49.04
CA ALA A 3 12.04 -17.07 -47.62
C ALA A 3 10.65 -16.72 -47.07
N PRO A 4 10.30 -17.15 -45.84
CA PRO A 4 9.09 -16.66 -45.18
C PRO A 4 9.28 -15.19 -44.78
N ALA A 5 8.33 -14.35 -45.14
CA ALA A 5 8.37 -12.92 -44.84
C ALA A 5 8.34 -12.65 -43.32
N SER A 6 9.12 -11.67 -42.88
CA SER A 6 9.15 -11.22 -41.49
C SER A 6 7.79 -10.63 -41.09
N GLN A 7 7.10 -11.26 -40.13
CA GLN A 7 5.94 -10.64 -39.47
C GLN A 7 6.45 -9.50 -38.58
N GLU A 8 6.17 -8.25 -38.96
CA GLU A 8 6.41 -7.11 -38.08
C GLU A 8 5.46 -7.16 -36.88
N CYS A 9 6.01 -7.19 -35.66
CA CYS A 9 5.22 -7.16 -34.43
C CYS A 9 4.45 -5.83 -34.35
N PRO A 10 3.10 -5.83 -34.32
CA PRO A 10 2.32 -4.60 -34.46
C PRO A 10 2.30 -3.75 -33.18
N TRP A 11 2.70 -4.32 -32.04
CA TRP A 11 2.73 -3.65 -30.74
C TRP A 11 4.09 -3.01 -30.44
N THR A 12 4.08 -1.80 -29.89
CA THR A 12 5.26 -1.06 -29.45
C THR A 12 5.15 -0.67 -27.98
N ARG A 13 6.26 -0.76 -27.23
CA ARG A 13 6.34 -0.32 -25.82
C ARG A 13 6.60 1.19 -25.78
N HIS A 14 5.83 1.91 -24.97
CA HIS A 14 6.00 3.34 -24.68
C HIS A 14 5.95 3.56 -23.16
N GLU A 15 6.45 4.71 -22.70
CA GLU A 15 6.52 5.04 -21.28
C GLU A 15 6.05 6.49 -21.08
N THR A 16 5.19 6.72 -20.09
CA THR A 16 4.67 8.06 -19.80
C THR A 16 5.67 8.89 -19.01
N ALA A 17 5.46 10.21 -18.95
CA ALA A 17 6.27 11.12 -18.10
C ALA A 17 6.19 10.80 -16.60
N GLU A 18 5.25 9.94 -16.18
CA GLU A 18 5.14 9.41 -14.81
C GLU A 18 5.84 8.05 -14.63
N GLY A 19 6.63 7.59 -15.61
CA GLY A 19 7.34 6.31 -15.56
C GLY A 19 6.45 5.06 -15.72
N ARG A 20 5.21 5.21 -16.22
CA ARG A 20 4.30 4.07 -16.44
C ARG A 20 4.40 3.54 -17.86
N VAL A 21 4.70 2.26 -18.00
CA VAL A 21 4.82 1.57 -19.29
C VAL A 21 3.46 1.17 -19.84
N TYR A 22 3.21 1.46 -21.12
CA TYR A 22 2.06 0.98 -21.86
C TYR A 22 2.47 0.43 -23.25
N TYR A 23 1.59 -0.35 -23.85
CA TYR A 23 1.81 -1.01 -25.14
C TYR A 23 0.80 -0.50 -26.16
N TYR A 24 1.28 -0.04 -27.31
CA TYR A 24 0.49 0.58 -28.36
C TYR A 24 0.51 -0.26 -29.64
N ASN A 25 -0.67 -0.66 -30.11
CA ASN A 25 -0.83 -1.40 -31.36
C ASN A 25 -0.92 -0.42 -32.55
N LYS A 26 0.05 -0.50 -33.46
CA LYS A 26 0.11 0.35 -34.65
C LYS A 26 -1.00 0.05 -35.66
N ILE A 27 -1.51 -1.18 -35.69
CA ILE A 27 -2.56 -1.66 -36.60
C ILE A 27 -3.94 -1.28 -36.05
N THR A 28 -4.28 -1.68 -34.82
CA THR A 28 -5.61 -1.41 -34.24
C THR A 28 -5.76 -0.02 -33.61
N LYS A 29 -4.65 0.73 -33.47
CA LYS A 29 -4.56 2.03 -32.77
C LYS A 29 -4.88 1.99 -31.27
N GLU A 30 -4.95 0.79 -30.68
CA GLU A 30 -5.29 0.59 -29.27
C GLU A 30 -4.07 0.74 -28.34
N SER A 31 -4.33 1.10 -27.08
CA SER A 31 -3.33 1.15 -26.01
C SER A 31 -3.71 0.22 -24.86
N SER A 32 -2.79 -0.64 -24.43
CA SER A 32 -2.96 -1.62 -23.35
C SER A 32 -1.91 -1.41 -22.26
N TRP A 33 -2.35 -1.49 -21.00
CA TRP A 33 -1.47 -1.51 -19.83
C TRP A 33 -0.91 -2.91 -19.51
N ASN A 34 -1.44 -3.96 -20.16
CA ASN A 34 -0.95 -5.34 -20.03
C ASN A 34 -0.07 -5.70 -21.25
N LYS A 35 1.08 -6.33 -21.01
CA LYS A 35 2.01 -6.81 -22.06
C LYS A 35 1.29 -7.79 -22.99
N PRO A 36 1.06 -7.44 -24.28
CA PRO A 36 0.41 -8.32 -25.25
C PRO A 36 1.20 -9.61 -25.44
N ASP A 37 0.50 -10.73 -25.68
CA ASP A 37 1.14 -12.05 -25.85
C ASP A 37 2.07 -12.10 -27.08
N GLU A 38 1.82 -11.26 -28.09
CA GLU A 38 2.67 -11.09 -29.29
C GLU A 38 4.02 -10.43 -29.00
N LEU A 39 4.19 -9.82 -27.82
CA LEU A 39 5.42 -9.18 -27.35
C LEU A 39 6.11 -10.00 -26.24
N LYS A 40 5.67 -11.24 -26.02
CA LYS A 40 6.35 -12.22 -25.15
C LYS A 40 7.31 -13.06 -25.97
N THR A 41 8.52 -13.24 -25.46
CA THR A 41 9.54 -14.07 -26.11
C THR A 41 9.08 -15.53 -26.17
N PRO A 42 9.51 -16.33 -27.16
CA PRO A 42 9.09 -17.73 -27.31
C PRO A 42 9.30 -18.58 -26.05
N GLN A 43 10.31 -18.23 -25.25
CA GLN A 43 10.67 -18.87 -23.99
C GLN A 43 9.58 -18.70 -22.90
N GLU A 44 8.98 -17.51 -22.77
CA GLU A 44 7.89 -17.20 -21.82
C GLU A 44 6.59 -17.97 -22.18
N ARG A 45 6.46 -18.43 -23.44
CA ARG A 45 5.35 -19.24 -23.93
C ARG A 45 5.51 -20.74 -23.61
N GLN A 46 6.75 -21.24 -23.52
CA GLN A 46 7.03 -22.65 -23.19
C GLN A 46 6.82 -22.96 -21.70
N GLU A 47 7.10 -22.02 -20.80
CA GLU A 47 6.92 -22.18 -19.35
C GLU A 47 5.46 -22.39 -18.91
N ARG A 48 4.48 -22.09 -19.79
CA ARG A 48 3.05 -22.36 -19.56
C ARG A 48 2.62 -23.78 -20.00
N SER A 49 3.49 -24.55 -20.66
CA SER A 49 3.13 -25.77 -21.39
C SER A 49 3.89 -27.03 -20.94
N THR A 50 4.08 -27.22 -19.64
CA THR A 50 4.57 -28.49 -19.06
C THR A 50 3.77 -28.89 -17.81
N PRO A 51 2.92 -29.94 -17.84
CA PRO A 51 2.28 -30.49 -16.66
C PRO A 51 3.03 -31.75 -16.17
N THR A 52 3.82 -31.66 -15.09
CA THR A 52 4.33 -32.88 -14.40
C THR A 52 4.57 -32.63 -12.90
N THR A 53 3.62 -33.11 -12.10
CA THR A 53 3.82 -33.81 -10.81
C THR A 53 4.75 -33.21 -9.75
N SER A 54 4.16 -32.53 -8.76
CA SER A 54 3.77 -33.23 -7.51
C SER A 54 2.96 -32.36 -6.54
N SER A 55 2.10 -33.04 -5.76
CA SER A 55 1.44 -32.56 -4.53
C SER A 55 0.19 -31.67 -4.62
N SER A 56 -0.92 -32.28 -4.20
CA SER A 56 -2.00 -31.69 -3.37
C SER A 56 -3.10 -30.82 -4.02
N SER A 57 -4.23 -31.49 -4.26
CA SER A 57 -5.60 -31.05 -3.88
C SER A 57 -5.93 -29.55 -3.94
N SER A 58 -6.43 -29.05 -5.07
CA SER A 58 -7.06 -27.71 -5.16
C SER A 58 -8.07 -27.60 -6.32
N SER A 59 -8.96 -28.58 -6.47
CA SER A 59 -10.13 -28.49 -7.35
C SER A 59 -11.23 -27.59 -6.74
N ASN A 60 -10.96 -26.29 -6.54
CA ASN A 60 -11.98 -25.25 -6.28
C ASN A 60 -11.38 -23.81 -6.22
N VAL A 61 -10.79 -23.31 -7.32
CA VAL A 61 -10.30 -21.90 -7.41
C VAL A 61 -10.62 -21.27 -8.77
N ILE A 62 -11.91 -21.16 -9.10
CA ILE A 62 -12.40 -20.40 -10.27
C ILE A 62 -13.34 -19.27 -9.85
N TRP A 63 -14.17 -19.52 -8.83
CA TRP A 63 -15.11 -18.55 -8.26
C TRP A 63 -14.69 -18.14 -6.84
N ARG A 64 -14.82 -16.84 -6.53
CA ARG A 64 -14.66 -16.31 -5.17
C ARG A 64 -15.97 -15.69 -4.68
N GLU A 65 -16.34 -15.99 -3.43
CA GLU A 65 -17.43 -15.32 -2.73
C GLU A 65 -16.97 -13.96 -2.20
N TYR A 66 -17.78 -12.93 -2.40
CA TYR A 66 -17.66 -11.61 -1.81
C TYR A 66 -19.00 -11.20 -1.21
N LYS A 67 -19.01 -10.24 -0.27
CA LYS A 67 -20.23 -9.78 0.40
C LYS A 67 -20.44 -8.30 0.16
N THR A 68 -21.68 -7.90 -0.17
CA THR A 68 -22.06 -6.49 -0.24
C THR A 68 -22.10 -5.87 1.17
N PRO A 69 -22.02 -4.54 1.32
CA PRO A 69 -22.23 -3.88 2.61
C PRO A 69 -23.61 -4.14 3.23
N GLU A 70 -24.58 -4.61 2.44
CA GLU A 70 -25.92 -5.06 2.87
C GLU A 70 -25.94 -6.53 3.34
N GLY A 71 -24.79 -7.20 3.38
CA GLY A 71 -24.64 -8.58 3.86
C GLY A 71 -25.01 -9.68 2.83
N ARG A 72 -25.37 -9.32 1.60
CA ARG A 72 -25.70 -10.30 0.55
C ARG A 72 -24.43 -10.85 -0.13
N PRO A 73 -24.23 -12.18 -0.20
CA PRO A 73 -23.11 -12.76 -0.92
C PRO A 73 -23.31 -12.70 -2.44
N TYR A 74 -22.23 -12.51 -3.19
CA TYR A 74 -22.16 -12.64 -4.64
C TYR A 74 -20.89 -13.40 -5.05
N TYR A 75 -20.93 -14.11 -6.16
CA TYR A 75 -19.84 -14.95 -6.64
C TYR A 75 -19.18 -14.31 -7.86
N TYR A 76 -17.86 -14.22 -7.86
CA TYR A 76 -17.07 -13.61 -8.94
C TYR A 76 -16.12 -14.63 -9.57
N ASN A 77 -16.24 -14.84 -10.88
CA ASN A 77 -15.35 -15.70 -11.63
C ASN A 77 -14.04 -14.98 -11.94
N THR A 78 -12.91 -15.52 -11.47
CA THR A 78 -11.60 -14.89 -11.66
C THR A 78 -11.02 -15.04 -13.06
N VAL A 79 -11.61 -15.91 -13.89
CA VAL A 79 -11.19 -16.20 -15.27
C VAL A 79 -12.04 -15.41 -16.27
N THR A 80 -13.37 -15.46 -16.16
CA THR A 80 -14.29 -14.78 -17.09
C THR A 80 -14.67 -13.35 -16.67
N LYS A 81 -14.37 -12.96 -15.42
CA LYS A 81 -14.77 -11.69 -14.77
C LYS A 81 -16.29 -11.52 -14.59
N GLU A 82 -17.06 -12.59 -14.70
CA GLU A 82 -18.51 -12.57 -14.51
C GLU A 82 -18.88 -12.56 -13.02
N THR A 83 -19.96 -11.85 -12.68
CA THR A 83 -20.56 -11.81 -11.34
C THR A 83 -21.93 -12.49 -11.35
N THR A 84 -22.15 -13.49 -10.49
CA THR A 84 -23.46 -14.13 -10.33
C THR A 84 -23.97 -13.96 -8.90
N TRP A 85 -25.27 -13.67 -8.77
CA TRP A 85 -25.98 -13.64 -7.49
C TRP A 85 -26.47 -15.05 -7.08
N THR A 86 -26.61 -15.94 -8.05
CA THR A 86 -26.83 -17.38 -7.88
C THR A 86 -25.50 -18.13 -7.79
N LYS A 87 -25.46 -19.15 -6.92
CA LYS A 87 -24.26 -19.97 -6.66
C LYS A 87 -23.97 -20.90 -7.86
N PRO A 88 -22.80 -20.82 -8.52
CA PRO A 88 -22.49 -21.64 -9.69
C PRO A 88 -22.35 -23.14 -9.40
N ASP A 89 -22.76 -24.00 -10.34
CA ASP A 89 -22.89 -25.46 -10.15
C ASP A 89 -21.59 -26.18 -9.78
N CYS A 90 -20.41 -25.64 -10.12
CA CYS A 90 -19.12 -26.19 -9.68
C CYS A 90 -18.92 -26.17 -8.15
N LEU A 91 -19.81 -25.50 -7.40
CA LEU A 91 -19.83 -25.49 -5.93
C LEU A 91 -21.00 -26.29 -5.31
N ASN A 92 -21.78 -27.04 -6.10
CA ASN A 92 -22.91 -27.84 -5.63
C ASN A 92 -22.73 -29.34 -5.95
N THR A 93 -22.35 -30.11 -4.92
CA THR A 93 -22.55 -31.56 -4.94
C THR A 93 -24.00 -31.87 -4.55
N SER A 94 -24.75 -32.46 -5.49
CA SER A 94 -26.10 -33.05 -5.35
C SER A 94 -27.34 -32.15 -5.49
N ALA A 95 -28.30 -32.68 -6.27
CA ALA A 95 -29.76 -32.48 -6.25
C ALA A 95 -30.42 -31.16 -6.75
N ALA A 96 -30.80 -31.20 -8.04
CA ALA A 96 -32.18 -31.02 -8.56
C ALA A 96 -32.94 -29.65 -8.52
N ALA A 97 -33.25 -29.21 -9.75
CA ALA A 97 -34.56 -28.76 -10.26
C ALA A 97 -35.03 -27.28 -10.21
N ALA A 98 -35.62 -26.89 -11.36
CA ALA A 98 -36.69 -25.91 -11.60
C ALA A 98 -36.39 -24.41 -11.88
N GLU A 99 -36.51 -24.08 -13.17
CA GLU A 99 -37.32 -22.98 -13.75
C GLU A 99 -36.79 -21.53 -13.85
N ALA A 100 -37.26 -20.83 -14.89
CA ALA A 100 -36.85 -19.48 -15.35
C ALA A 100 -37.98 -18.44 -15.03
N PRO A 101 -37.88 -17.10 -15.30
CA PRO A 101 -37.52 -16.48 -16.59
C PRO A 101 -36.68 -15.16 -16.55
N LYS A 102 -36.35 -14.64 -17.74
CA LYS A 102 -35.78 -13.28 -18.03
C LYS A 102 -36.89 -12.21 -18.01
N PRO A 103 -36.65 -10.87 -17.96
CA PRO A 103 -35.96 -10.02 -18.98
C PRO A 103 -35.04 -8.93 -18.35
N ALA A 104 -34.41 -7.97 -19.05
CA ALA A 104 -33.75 -7.85 -20.37
C ALA A 104 -33.03 -6.47 -20.42
N THR A 105 -32.26 -6.20 -21.49
CA THR A 105 -31.92 -4.84 -22.01
C THR A 105 -30.85 -4.04 -21.21
N THR A 106 -29.81 -3.39 -21.75
CA THR A 106 -29.00 -3.36 -23.00
C THR A 106 -28.28 -2.00 -22.99
N GLU A 107 -26.92 -1.98 -23.10
CA GLU A 107 -26.08 -0.90 -23.68
C GLU A 107 -26.17 0.56 -23.09
N GLU A 108 -25.30 1.53 -23.39
CA GLU A 108 -23.87 1.50 -23.73
C GLU A 108 -23.16 2.77 -23.23
N VAL A 109 -21.92 2.57 -22.78
CA VAL A 109 -20.70 3.32 -23.13
C VAL A 109 -20.82 4.49 -24.13
N LYS A 110 -20.39 5.69 -23.71
CA LYS A 110 -19.26 6.40 -24.38
C LYS A 110 -18.72 7.58 -23.57
N LYS A 111 -17.41 7.82 -23.70
CA LYS A 111 -16.62 8.84 -23.02
C LYS A 111 -15.38 9.16 -23.86
N GLU A 112 -15.10 10.44 -24.10
CA GLU A 112 -13.94 10.95 -24.86
C GLU A 112 -13.66 12.37 -24.29
N LYS A 113 -12.57 12.61 -23.53
CA LYS A 113 -11.18 13.00 -23.90
C LYS A 113 -11.11 14.32 -24.69
N VAL A 114 -10.46 15.40 -24.19
CA VAL A 114 -9.07 15.90 -24.46
C VAL A 114 -8.96 17.32 -23.82
N GLU A 115 -7.88 17.89 -23.26
CA GLU A 115 -6.60 17.39 -22.68
C GLU A 115 -5.93 18.46 -21.75
N GLU A 116 -4.72 19.00 -22.04
CA GLU A 116 -3.86 19.92 -21.22
C GLU A 116 -3.53 21.27 -21.96
N PRO A 117 -2.80 22.32 -21.43
CA PRO A 117 -1.76 22.31 -20.36
C PRO A 117 -1.64 23.50 -19.35
N LYS A 118 -0.72 23.31 -18.38
CA LYS A 118 0.09 24.21 -17.49
C LYS A 118 -0.06 25.75 -17.54
N GLU A 119 -0.05 26.37 -16.35
CA GLU A 119 1.06 27.24 -15.89
C GLU A 119 0.98 27.56 -14.36
N GLU A 120 2.03 27.21 -13.61
CA GLU A 120 2.27 27.68 -12.23
C GLU A 120 3.59 28.49 -12.24
N SER A 121 3.58 29.72 -11.73
CA SER A 121 4.70 30.45 -11.07
C SER A 121 4.64 31.97 -11.30
N GLU A 122 3.77 32.66 -10.55
CA GLU A 122 3.94 34.08 -10.17
C GLU A 122 3.28 34.38 -8.81
N MET A 123 2.18 33.68 -8.49
CA MET A 123 1.40 33.83 -7.26
C MET A 123 2.20 33.73 -5.94
N GLU A 124 3.19 32.84 -5.83
CA GLU A 124 3.99 32.70 -4.60
C GLU A 124 4.88 33.93 -4.32
N LYS A 125 5.30 34.65 -5.36
CA LYS A 125 6.19 35.81 -5.21
C LYS A 125 5.47 37.02 -4.60
N ALA A 126 4.17 37.15 -4.86
CA ALA A 126 3.32 38.15 -4.24
C ALA A 126 3.00 37.85 -2.76
N MET A 127 2.76 36.57 -2.42
CA MET A 127 2.29 36.17 -1.09
C MET A 127 3.33 36.39 0.03
N LYS A 128 4.62 36.44 -0.33
CA LYS A 128 5.73 36.62 0.62
C LYS A 128 6.03 38.09 0.97
N ALA A 129 5.58 39.04 0.14
CA ALA A 129 5.84 40.47 0.35
C ALA A 129 4.91 41.10 1.41
N THR A 130 3.65 40.65 1.48
CA THR A 130 2.65 41.24 2.40
C THR A 130 2.88 40.87 3.87
N LEU A 131 3.59 39.77 4.15
CA LEU A 131 3.77 39.26 5.53
C LEU A 131 4.84 40.04 6.33
N ALA A 132 5.52 41.01 5.72
CA ALA A 132 6.58 41.80 6.35
C ALA A 132 6.12 43.17 6.90
N SER A 133 4.86 43.57 6.70
CA SER A 133 4.39 44.94 7.00
C SER A 133 3.63 45.12 8.32
N MET A 134 3.43 44.08 9.12
CA MET A 134 2.74 44.17 10.42
C MET A 134 3.71 44.08 11.61
N SER A 135 4.19 45.24 12.07
CA SER A 135 4.81 45.41 13.38
C SER A 135 4.39 46.75 13.99
N VAL A 136 3.85 46.70 15.21
CA VAL A 136 3.28 47.85 15.94
C VAL A 136 4.36 48.51 16.80
N PRO A 137 4.35 49.85 16.93
CA PRO A 137 4.37 50.42 18.29
C PRO A 137 3.38 51.60 18.50
N LEU A 138 2.78 51.61 19.70
CA LEU A 138 2.12 52.75 20.36
C LEU A 138 2.97 53.13 21.61
N PRO A 139 2.71 54.22 22.36
CA PRO A 139 2.02 55.48 22.03
C PRO A 139 2.77 56.76 22.55
N ALA A 140 2.34 57.97 22.17
CA ALA A 140 2.30 59.16 23.07
C ALA A 140 1.58 60.40 22.46
N GLU A 141 0.99 61.22 23.34
CA GLU A 141 0.59 62.65 23.21
C GLU A 141 -0.53 63.12 22.25
N THR A 142 -1.75 63.12 22.81
CA THR A 142 -2.69 64.25 22.95
C THR A 142 -2.48 65.55 22.12
N LYS A 143 -3.47 65.90 21.28
CA LYS A 143 -4.03 67.27 21.17
C LYS A 143 -5.39 67.28 20.44
N SER A 144 -6.09 68.42 20.53
CA SER A 144 -7.56 68.50 20.47
C SER A 144 -8.19 68.87 19.12
N ALA A 145 -9.37 68.28 18.88
CA ALA A 145 -10.57 68.88 18.25
C ALA A 145 -10.52 69.39 16.78
N THR A 146 -11.14 68.61 15.88
CA THR A 146 -12.11 69.08 14.85
C THR A 146 -13.10 67.92 14.58
N PRO A 147 -14.44 68.12 14.59
CA PRO A 147 -15.41 67.02 14.61
C PRO A 147 -15.92 66.51 13.24
N GLU A 148 -15.18 66.72 12.13
CA GLU A 148 -15.66 66.33 10.77
C GLU A 148 -15.02 65.07 10.17
N GLN A 149 -13.92 64.54 10.71
CA GLN A 149 -13.24 63.34 10.16
C GLN A 149 -13.52 62.03 10.91
N ALA A 150 -14.33 62.06 11.98
CA ALA A 150 -14.70 60.86 12.74
C ALA A 150 -15.79 60.00 12.05
N VAL A 151 -16.44 60.52 10.99
CA VAL A 151 -17.59 59.86 10.36
C VAL A 151 -17.18 58.92 9.22
N GLU A 152 -16.08 59.21 8.51
CA GLU A 152 -15.62 58.38 7.38
C GLU A 152 -15.02 57.04 7.83
N VAL A 153 -14.26 57.03 8.93
CA VAL A 153 -13.64 55.79 9.46
C VAL A 153 -14.72 54.80 9.93
N ALA A 154 -15.77 55.29 10.59
CA ALA A 154 -16.89 54.46 11.04
C ALA A 154 -17.82 54.00 9.88
N ALA A 155 -17.83 54.71 8.75
CA ALA A 155 -18.61 54.33 7.57
C ALA A 155 -17.97 53.18 6.79
N ASP A 156 -16.64 53.20 6.60
CA ASP A 156 -15.90 52.13 5.91
C ASP A 156 -15.93 50.81 6.70
N ASP A 157 -15.71 50.87 8.03
CA ASP A 157 -15.83 49.70 8.93
C ASP A 157 -17.20 48.99 8.76
N ASN A 158 -18.30 49.75 8.68
CA ASN A 158 -19.65 49.21 8.53
C ASN A 158 -19.89 48.57 7.14
N GLU A 159 -19.31 49.11 6.06
CA GLU A 159 -19.42 48.49 4.73
C GLU A 159 -18.60 47.20 4.63
N GLN A 160 -17.42 47.16 5.24
CA GLN A 160 -16.57 45.97 5.30
C GLN A 160 -17.22 44.85 6.12
N ASP A 161 -17.84 45.18 7.27
CA ASP A 161 -18.56 44.21 8.10
C ASP A 161 -19.83 43.68 7.41
N LEU A 162 -20.52 44.50 6.61
CA LEU A 162 -21.62 44.04 5.76
C LEU A 162 -21.15 43.04 4.70
N LYS A 163 -20.06 43.34 3.97
CA LYS A 163 -19.44 42.42 2.98
C LYS A 163 -19.01 41.11 3.64
N LYS A 164 -18.47 41.16 4.86
CA LYS A 164 -18.06 39.99 5.65
C LYS A 164 -19.26 39.11 6.02
N ARG A 165 -20.37 39.68 6.50
CA ARG A 165 -21.63 38.96 6.80
C ARG A 165 -22.25 38.34 5.54
N GLN A 166 -22.19 39.04 4.40
CA GLN A 166 -22.63 38.51 3.10
C GLN A 166 -21.76 37.32 2.66
N ALA A 167 -20.44 37.42 2.84
CA ALA A 167 -19.50 36.34 2.56
C ALA A 167 -19.67 35.13 3.49
N GLU A 168 -20.00 35.33 4.77
CA GLU A 168 -20.36 34.27 5.72
C GLU A 168 -21.64 33.56 5.30
N ARG A 169 -22.70 34.30 4.95
CA ARG A 169 -23.96 33.75 4.40
C ARG A 169 -23.73 32.88 3.15
N PHE A 170 -22.75 33.24 2.33
CA PHE A 170 -22.33 32.44 1.17
C PHE A 170 -21.49 31.20 1.55
N ARG A 171 -20.61 31.30 2.56
CA ARG A 171 -19.87 30.13 3.11
C ARG A 171 -20.81 29.12 3.79
N ASP A 172 -21.84 29.59 4.48
CA ASP A 172 -22.88 28.73 5.06
C ASP A 172 -23.67 28.00 3.97
N LEU A 173 -24.01 28.66 2.85
CA LEU A 173 -24.60 28.00 1.68
C LEU A 173 -23.71 26.87 1.13
N LEU A 174 -22.39 27.10 1.02
CA LEU A 174 -21.45 26.05 0.61
C LEU A 174 -21.40 24.90 1.65
N ARG A 175 -21.43 25.21 2.95
CA ARG A 175 -21.46 24.20 4.01
C ARG A 175 -22.75 23.36 3.95
N ASP A 176 -23.90 23.99 3.78
CA ASP A 176 -25.20 23.32 3.70
C ASP A 176 -25.25 22.39 2.47
N LYS A 177 -24.85 22.87 1.28
CA LYS A 177 -24.80 22.03 0.07
C LYS A 177 -23.74 20.94 0.10
N TYR A 178 -22.67 21.11 0.89
CA TYR A 178 -21.70 20.04 1.15
C TYR A 178 -22.29 18.95 2.05
N ASN A 179 -22.98 19.34 3.13
CA ASN A 179 -23.65 18.42 4.04
C ASN A 179 -24.82 17.67 3.35
N GLU A 180 -25.50 18.29 2.38
CA GLU A 180 -26.48 17.63 1.48
C GLU A 180 -25.83 16.68 0.45
N GLY A 181 -24.49 16.60 0.39
CA GLY A 181 -23.76 15.80 -0.60
C GLY A 181 -23.84 16.33 -2.04
N LYS A 182 -24.26 17.59 -2.24
CA LYS A 182 -24.41 18.22 -3.57
C LYS A 182 -23.14 18.89 -4.08
N ILE A 183 -22.20 19.23 -3.19
CA ILE A 183 -20.86 19.69 -3.55
C ILE A 183 -19.82 18.93 -2.71
N THR A 184 -18.59 18.80 -3.19
CA THR A 184 -17.50 18.09 -2.51
C THR A 184 -16.24 18.96 -2.42
N SER A 185 -15.29 18.62 -1.54
CA SER A 185 -14.00 19.33 -1.41
C SER A 185 -13.15 19.27 -2.69
N THR A 186 -13.47 18.37 -3.63
CA THR A 186 -12.80 18.21 -4.92
C THR A 186 -13.55 18.82 -6.09
N CYS A 187 -14.84 19.21 -5.96
CA CYS A 187 -15.64 19.64 -7.09
C CYS A 187 -15.12 20.95 -7.73
N ASN A 188 -15.54 21.19 -8.98
CA ASN A 188 -15.23 22.42 -9.70
C ASN A 188 -16.31 23.50 -9.46
N TRP A 189 -15.98 24.75 -9.78
CA TRP A 189 -16.86 25.91 -9.56
C TRP A 189 -18.19 25.78 -10.32
N GLU A 190 -18.17 25.32 -11.57
CA GLU A 190 -19.36 25.21 -12.41
C GLU A 190 -20.35 24.15 -11.91
N HIS A 191 -19.84 23.01 -11.44
CA HIS A 191 -20.63 21.96 -10.82
C HIS A 191 -21.22 22.43 -9.49
N ALA A 192 -20.45 23.16 -8.68
CA ALA A 192 -20.97 23.79 -7.47
C ALA A 192 -22.09 24.79 -7.81
N VAL A 193 -21.87 25.70 -8.79
CA VAL A 193 -22.85 26.70 -9.26
C VAL A 193 -24.19 26.06 -9.64
N LYS A 194 -24.20 24.94 -10.36
CA LYS A 194 -25.45 24.21 -10.71
C LYS A 194 -26.32 23.87 -9.49
N HIS A 195 -25.72 23.63 -8.32
CA HIS A 195 -26.41 23.27 -7.08
C HIS A 195 -26.64 24.43 -6.10
N ILE A 196 -25.88 25.52 -6.20
CA ILE A 196 -26.05 26.72 -5.34
C ILE A 196 -26.85 27.85 -5.99
N GLN A 197 -26.94 27.92 -7.33
CA GLN A 197 -27.58 29.03 -8.05
C GLN A 197 -29.08 29.20 -7.80
N SER A 198 -29.76 28.13 -7.38
CA SER A 198 -31.19 28.12 -7.02
C SER A 198 -31.46 28.70 -5.63
N ASP A 199 -30.44 28.87 -4.79
CA ASP A 199 -30.60 29.32 -3.41
C ASP A 199 -30.65 30.86 -3.32
N PRO A 200 -31.59 31.45 -2.55
CA PRO A 200 -31.63 32.90 -2.31
C PRO A 200 -30.30 33.49 -1.82
N ARG A 201 -29.52 32.74 -1.03
CA ARG A 201 -28.22 33.16 -0.50
C ARG A 201 -27.16 33.33 -1.60
N PHE A 202 -27.31 32.66 -2.74
CA PHE A 202 -26.42 32.86 -3.90
C PHE A 202 -26.61 34.23 -4.55
N ARG A 203 -27.78 34.86 -4.40
CA ARG A 203 -28.06 36.21 -4.95
C ARG A 203 -27.55 37.34 -4.06
N ILE A 204 -27.14 37.06 -2.82
CA ILE A 204 -26.65 38.07 -1.86
C ILE A 204 -25.34 38.71 -2.35
N LEU A 205 -24.42 37.91 -2.92
CA LEU A 205 -23.28 38.45 -3.67
C LEU A 205 -23.70 38.76 -5.11
N THR A 206 -23.36 39.95 -5.59
CA THR A 206 -23.61 40.34 -6.99
C THR A 206 -22.44 39.94 -7.90
N LYS A 207 -21.19 40.06 -7.43
CA LYS A 207 -20.00 39.79 -8.25
C LYS A 207 -19.66 38.29 -8.29
N VAL A 208 -19.50 37.74 -9.49
CA VAL A 208 -19.15 36.33 -9.70
C VAL A 208 -17.70 36.03 -9.26
N SER A 209 -16.79 37.00 -9.39
CA SER A 209 -15.40 36.91 -8.94
C SER A 209 -15.30 36.68 -7.42
N GLU A 210 -16.02 37.47 -6.62
CA GLU A 210 -16.07 37.34 -5.16
C GLU A 210 -16.61 35.97 -4.74
N LYS A 211 -17.66 35.44 -5.41
CA LYS A 211 -18.18 34.09 -5.14
C LYS A 211 -17.15 33.00 -5.43
N LYS A 212 -16.44 33.11 -6.56
CA LYS A 212 -15.38 32.15 -6.96
C LYS A 212 -14.19 32.21 -5.99
N GLN A 213 -13.82 33.39 -5.51
CA GLN A 213 -12.81 33.57 -4.45
C GLN A 213 -13.25 32.91 -3.13
N LEU A 214 -14.49 33.14 -2.69
CA LEU A 214 -15.03 32.51 -1.47
C LEU A 214 -15.12 30.98 -1.59
N PHE A 215 -15.46 30.45 -2.76
CA PHE A 215 -15.46 29.01 -3.02
C PHE A 215 -14.04 28.41 -2.98
N ASN A 216 -13.07 29.06 -3.63
CA ASN A 216 -11.68 28.62 -3.59
C ASN A 216 -11.10 28.69 -2.16
N ALA A 217 -11.40 29.76 -1.41
CA ALA A 217 -11.02 29.89 -0.01
C ALA A 217 -11.67 28.83 0.89
N TRP A 218 -12.96 28.53 0.69
CA TRP A 218 -13.66 27.44 1.37
C TRP A 218 -13.04 26.07 1.07
N LYS A 219 -12.70 25.82 -0.20
CA LYS A 219 -12.04 24.58 -0.65
C LYS A 219 -10.68 24.39 0.04
N VAL A 220 -9.82 25.41 0.01
CA VAL A 220 -8.51 25.39 0.67
C VAL A 220 -8.65 25.22 2.19
N GLN A 221 -9.60 25.92 2.81
CA GLN A 221 -9.87 25.81 4.24
C GLN A 221 -10.30 24.38 4.63
N ARG A 222 -11.22 23.75 3.88
CA ARG A 222 -11.63 22.37 4.14
C ARG A 222 -10.54 21.35 3.90
N GLN A 223 -9.76 21.48 2.82
CA GLN A 223 -8.60 20.61 2.58
C GLN A 223 -7.53 20.77 3.68
N LYS A 224 -7.40 21.96 4.28
CA LYS A 224 -6.51 22.19 5.43
C LYS A 224 -7.06 21.54 6.71
N GLU A 225 -8.35 21.67 7.00
CA GLU A 225 -9.00 21.04 8.15
C GLU A 225 -8.91 19.51 8.08
N GLU A 226 -9.25 18.91 6.93
CA GLU A 226 -9.14 17.47 6.67
C GLU A 226 -7.71 16.95 6.87
N ARG A 227 -6.70 17.67 6.34
CA ARG A 227 -5.28 17.33 6.56
C ARG A 227 -4.84 17.46 8.02
N VAL A 228 -5.40 18.39 8.78
CA VAL A 228 -5.09 18.56 10.22
C VAL A 228 -5.75 17.45 11.04
N GLU A 229 -6.98 17.04 10.71
CA GLU A 229 -7.68 15.94 11.37
C GLU A 229 -6.96 14.60 11.16
N VAL A 230 -6.58 14.28 9.91
CA VAL A 230 -5.78 13.09 9.58
C VAL A 230 -4.42 13.14 10.31
N ALA A 231 -3.70 14.26 10.27
CA ALA A 231 -2.42 14.40 10.96
C ALA A 231 -2.54 14.31 12.50
N ALA A 232 -3.69 14.68 13.07
CA ALA A 232 -3.95 14.57 14.50
C ALA A 232 -4.18 13.10 14.93
N ASP A 233 -4.94 12.32 14.15
CA ASP A 233 -5.08 10.87 14.40
C ASP A 233 -3.74 10.15 14.19
N ASP A 234 -3.02 10.41 13.08
CA ASP A 234 -1.69 9.84 12.82
C ASP A 234 -0.72 10.09 14.00
N ASN A 235 -0.69 11.31 14.53
CA ASN A 235 0.13 11.66 15.69
C ASN A 235 -0.34 10.96 16.98
N ALA A 236 -1.65 10.78 17.18
CA ALA A 236 -2.19 10.04 18.31
C ALA A 236 -1.85 8.54 18.23
N GLN A 237 -1.94 7.93 17.04
CA GLN A 237 -1.54 6.54 16.80
C GLN A 237 -0.03 6.36 16.99
N ASP A 238 0.81 7.27 16.50
CA ASP A 238 2.26 7.18 16.67
C ASP A 238 2.67 7.38 18.14
N LEU A 239 2.04 8.30 18.87
CA LEU A 239 2.25 8.43 20.32
C LEU A 239 1.93 7.11 21.04
N LYS A 240 0.78 6.50 20.74
CA LYS A 240 0.37 5.21 21.31
C LYS A 240 1.35 4.09 20.95
N LYS A 241 1.84 4.06 19.71
CA LYS A 241 2.87 3.12 19.23
C LYS A 241 4.18 3.28 20.00
N ARG A 242 4.67 4.51 20.19
CA ARG A 242 5.87 4.82 20.99
C ARG A 242 5.71 4.41 22.45
N GLN A 243 4.55 4.67 23.06
CA GLN A 243 4.25 4.22 24.44
C GLN A 243 4.28 2.68 24.55
N ALA A 244 3.67 1.99 23.59
CA ALA A 244 3.68 0.53 23.53
C ALA A 244 5.07 -0.06 23.23
N GLU A 245 5.94 0.65 22.51
CA GLU A 245 7.34 0.28 22.28
C GLU A 245 8.16 0.42 23.57
N ARG A 246 8.06 1.53 24.30
CA ARG A 246 8.75 1.72 25.59
C ARG A 246 8.39 0.66 26.64
N PHE A 247 7.17 0.12 26.57
CA PHE A 247 6.75 -1.02 27.38
C PHE A 247 7.33 -2.36 26.90
N ARG A 248 7.48 -2.58 25.59
CA ARG A 248 8.19 -3.75 25.05
C ARG A 248 9.68 -3.72 25.40
N ASP A 249 10.31 -2.55 25.38
CA ASP A 249 11.69 -2.36 25.82
C ASP A 249 11.83 -2.71 27.31
N LEU A 250 10.91 -2.25 28.17
CA LEU A 250 10.88 -2.66 29.59
C LEU A 250 10.80 -4.19 29.76
N LEU A 251 9.96 -4.88 28.97
CA LEU A 251 9.88 -6.35 29.00
C LEU A 251 11.17 -7.01 28.51
N ARG A 252 11.85 -6.44 27.51
CA ARG A 252 13.14 -6.91 27.01
C ARG A 252 14.25 -6.72 28.05
N ASP A 253 14.35 -5.53 28.64
CA ASP A 253 15.34 -5.20 29.67
C ASP A 253 15.20 -6.15 30.88
N LYS A 254 13.97 -6.37 31.35
CA LYS A 254 13.70 -7.25 32.50
C LYS A 254 13.85 -8.75 32.20
N TYR A 255 13.73 -9.16 30.93
CA TYR A 255 14.09 -10.51 30.47
C TYR A 255 15.62 -10.68 30.42
N ASN A 256 16.36 -9.68 29.91
CA ASN A 256 17.82 -9.68 29.88
C ASN A 256 18.42 -9.63 31.30
N GLU A 257 17.76 -8.97 32.26
CA GLU A 257 18.06 -9.04 33.70
C GLU A 257 17.75 -10.41 34.35
N GLY A 258 17.17 -11.36 33.61
CA GLY A 258 16.78 -12.69 34.12
C GLY A 258 15.53 -12.69 35.03
N LYS A 259 14.85 -11.54 35.21
CA LYS A 259 13.69 -11.38 36.10
C LYS A 259 12.36 -11.80 35.47
N ILE A 260 12.35 -12.01 34.15
CA ILE A 260 11.18 -12.42 33.36
C ILE A 260 11.65 -13.50 32.39
N THR A 261 10.89 -14.58 32.24
CA THR A 261 11.21 -15.69 31.33
C THR A 261 10.17 -15.83 30.21
N SER A 262 10.51 -16.49 29.10
CA SER A 262 9.58 -16.68 27.96
C SER A 262 8.35 -17.54 28.30
N THR A 263 8.36 -18.25 29.44
CA THR A 263 7.23 -19.02 29.97
C THR A 263 6.42 -18.30 31.04
N CYS A 264 6.92 -17.20 31.62
CA CYS A 264 6.32 -16.58 32.82
C CYS A 264 4.86 -16.15 32.65
N ASN A 265 4.18 -15.97 33.79
CA ASN A 265 2.81 -15.47 33.86
C ASN A 265 2.79 -13.94 34.07
N TRP A 266 1.62 -13.33 33.81
CA TRP A 266 1.42 -11.88 33.88
C TRP A 266 1.67 -11.32 35.29
N GLU A 267 1.24 -12.00 36.35
CA GLU A 267 1.35 -11.51 37.73
C GLU A 267 2.81 -11.51 38.23
N HIS A 268 3.56 -12.56 37.88
CA HIS A 268 4.98 -12.67 38.16
C HIS A 268 5.78 -11.60 37.40
N ALA A 269 5.45 -11.37 36.11
CA ALA A 269 6.03 -10.25 35.36
C ALA A 269 5.70 -8.90 36.02
N VAL A 270 4.43 -8.65 36.38
CA VAL A 270 3.97 -7.42 37.06
C VAL A 270 4.80 -7.10 38.30
N LYS A 271 5.10 -8.08 39.16
CA LYS A 271 5.95 -7.87 40.36
C LYS A 271 7.32 -7.23 40.04
N HIS A 272 7.89 -7.51 38.87
CA HIS A 272 9.20 -7.01 38.45
C HIS A 272 9.16 -5.78 37.53
N ILE A 273 8.03 -5.49 36.88
CA ILE A 273 7.86 -4.30 36.01
C ILE A 273 7.15 -3.13 36.69
N GLN A 274 6.34 -3.36 37.73
CA GLN A 274 5.51 -2.31 38.35
C GLN A 274 6.29 -1.18 39.03
N SER A 275 7.55 -1.42 39.39
CA SER A 275 8.47 -0.43 39.96
C SER A 275 9.02 0.54 38.91
N ASP A 276 8.93 0.20 37.62
CA ASP A 276 9.54 0.98 36.55
C ASP A 276 8.64 2.16 36.09
N PRO A 277 9.17 3.37 35.89
CA PRO A 277 8.42 4.49 35.33
C PRO A 277 7.73 4.17 33.99
N ARG A 278 8.35 3.35 33.13
CA ARG A 278 7.80 2.94 31.82
C ARG A 278 6.53 2.09 31.98
N PHE A 279 6.34 1.39 33.10
CA PHE A 279 5.10 0.69 33.39
C PHE A 279 3.93 1.65 33.66
N ARG A 280 4.19 2.87 34.13
CA ARG A 280 3.16 3.89 34.41
C ARG A 280 2.71 4.65 33.17
N ILE A 281 3.50 4.65 32.09
CA ILE A 281 3.19 5.30 30.81
C ILE A 281 1.86 4.79 30.24
N LEU A 282 1.66 3.47 30.24
CA LEU A 282 0.35 2.89 29.95
C LEU A 282 -0.53 2.97 31.19
N THR A 283 -1.73 3.52 31.05
CA THR A 283 -2.73 3.59 32.14
C THR A 283 -3.60 2.34 32.17
N LYS A 284 -3.96 1.80 31.00
CA LYS A 284 -4.89 0.66 30.86
C LYS A 284 -4.19 -0.68 31.09
N VAL A 285 -4.59 -1.41 32.13
CA VAL A 285 -4.03 -2.74 32.48
C VAL A 285 -4.28 -3.78 31.37
N SER A 286 -5.43 -3.70 30.70
CA SER A 286 -5.78 -4.56 29.55
C SER A 286 -4.77 -4.42 28.40
N GLU A 287 -4.37 -3.20 28.07
CA GLU A 287 -3.40 -2.89 27.03
C GLU A 287 -2.00 -3.42 27.40
N LYS A 288 -1.57 -3.24 28.66
CA LYS A 288 -0.31 -3.85 29.15
C LYS A 288 -0.31 -5.37 29.02
N LYS A 289 -1.42 -6.03 29.39
CA LYS A 289 -1.57 -7.49 29.29
C LYS A 289 -1.59 -7.97 27.83
N GLN A 290 -2.20 -7.22 26.92
CA GLN A 290 -2.14 -7.47 25.48
C GLN A 290 -0.71 -7.34 24.94
N LEU A 291 0.02 -6.27 25.31
CA LEU A 291 1.42 -6.07 24.90
C LEU A 291 2.35 -7.16 25.46
N PHE A 292 2.13 -7.61 26.70
CA PHE A 292 2.87 -8.73 27.28
C PHE A 292 2.59 -10.07 26.59
N ASN A 293 1.32 -10.38 26.30
CA ASN A 293 0.97 -11.58 25.54
C ASN A 293 1.57 -11.54 24.12
N ALA A 294 1.52 -10.39 23.45
CA ALA A 294 2.14 -10.18 22.15
C ALA A 294 3.67 -10.32 22.21
N TRP A 295 4.33 -9.77 23.24
CA TRP A 295 5.76 -9.94 23.49
C TRP A 295 6.14 -11.41 23.72
N LYS A 296 5.35 -12.15 24.52
CA LYS A 296 5.56 -13.58 24.79
C LYS A 296 5.47 -14.41 23.50
N VAL A 297 4.44 -14.19 22.69
CA VAL A 297 4.28 -14.85 21.38
C VAL A 297 5.41 -14.45 20.42
N GLN A 298 5.79 -13.17 20.38
CA GLN A 298 6.89 -12.68 19.55
C GLN A 298 8.23 -13.33 19.93
N ARG A 299 8.56 -13.44 21.23
CA ARG A 299 9.79 -14.11 21.68
C ARG A 299 9.78 -15.61 21.38
N GLN A 300 8.67 -16.31 21.59
CA GLN A 300 8.54 -17.72 21.20
C GLN A 300 8.56 -17.93 19.68
N LYS A 301 8.19 -16.92 18.89
CA LYS A 301 8.35 -16.93 17.44
C LYS A 301 9.82 -16.72 17.06
N GLU A 302 10.46 -15.70 17.64
CA GLU A 302 11.88 -15.35 17.42
C GLU A 302 12.81 -16.52 17.78
N GLU A 303 12.63 -17.17 18.95
CA GLU A 303 13.39 -18.38 19.33
C GLU A 303 13.20 -19.57 18.36
N ARG A 304 12.04 -19.65 17.68
CA ARG A 304 11.76 -20.71 16.68
C ARG A 304 12.35 -20.35 15.32
N ASP A 305 12.24 -19.10 14.92
CA ASP A 305 12.74 -18.61 13.64
C ASP A 305 14.28 -18.48 13.66
N GLU A 306 14.89 -18.17 14.80
CA GLU A 306 16.33 -18.27 15.04
C GLU A 306 16.83 -19.71 14.90
N LYS A 307 16.16 -20.70 15.52
CA LYS A 307 16.47 -22.13 15.33
C LYS A 307 16.34 -22.56 13.86
N ARG A 308 15.29 -22.12 13.17
CA ARG A 308 15.11 -22.38 11.73
C ARG A 308 16.20 -21.75 10.88
N LEU A 309 16.61 -20.52 11.18
CA LEU A 309 17.67 -19.82 10.47
C LEU A 309 19.04 -20.44 10.74
N ALA A 310 19.31 -20.88 11.98
CA ALA A 310 20.52 -21.62 12.32
C ALA A 310 20.59 -22.97 11.57
N ILE A 311 19.47 -23.71 11.49
CA ILE A 311 19.38 -24.93 10.67
C ILE A 311 19.60 -24.61 9.19
N LYS A 312 18.92 -23.58 8.63
CA LYS A 312 19.09 -23.16 7.22
C LYS A 312 20.55 -22.79 6.92
N LYS A 313 21.17 -22.01 7.80
CA LYS A 313 22.58 -21.65 7.69
C LYS A 313 23.50 -22.86 7.76
N ALA A 314 23.27 -23.80 8.69
CA ALA A 314 24.06 -25.03 8.77
C ALA A 314 23.96 -25.87 7.47
N LYS A 315 22.78 -25.90 6.82
CA LYS A 315 22.61 -26.53 5.50
C LYS A 315 23.39 -25.82 4.40
N GLU A 316 23.30 -24.49 4.33
CA GLU A 316 24.05 -23.66 3.36
C GLU A 316 25.57 -23.78 3.55
N ASP A 317 26.04 -23.76 4.80
CA ASP A 317 27.45 -23.93 5.16
C ASP A 317 27.94 -25.35 4.76
N LEU A 318 27.12 -26.39 4.94
CA LEU A 318 27.43 -27.76 4.49
C LEU A 318 27.42 -27.88 2.96
N GLU A 319 26.42 -27.32 2.28
CA GLU A 319 26.31 -27.36 0.82
C GLU A 319 27.54 -26.71 0.17
N LYS A 320 27.87 -25.48 0.60
CA LYS A 320 29.05 -24.76 0.12
C LYS A 320 30.33 -25.54 0.41
N TRP A 321 30.48 -26.05 1.62
CA TRP A 321 31.65 -26.86 1.98
C TRP A 321 31.78 -28.09 1.09
N LEU A 322 30.69 -28.81 0.79
CA LEU A 322 30.71 -29.96 -0.14
C LEU A 322 31.05 -29.58 -1.58
N GLN A 323 30.63 -28.39 -2.05
CA GLN A 323 30.97 -27.89 -3.39
C GLN A 323 32.47 -27.56 -3.51
N ASP A 324 33.06 -26.95 -2.48
CA ASP A 324 34.48 -26.57 -2.45
C ASP A 324 35.42 -27.75 -2.09
N HIS A 325 34.89 -28.85 -1.54
CA HIS A 325 35.72 -29.91 -0.95
C HIS A 325 36.40 -30.83 -1.98
N PRO A 326 37.75 -30.99 -1.99
CA PRO A 326 38.50 -31.66 -3.06
C PRO A 326 38.29 -33.19 -3.16
N LYS A 327 37.68 -33.82 -2.15
CA LYS A 327 37.26 -35.24 -2.23
C LYS A 327 35.87 -35.43 -2.84
N MET A 328 35.11 -34.35 -3.07
CA MET A 328 33.81 -34.43 -3.75
C MET A 328 34.03 -34.74 -5.23
N LYS A 329 33.51 -35.88 -5.68
CA LYS A 329 33.72 -36.39 -7.05
C LYS A 329 32.43 -37.03 -7.56
N PRO A 330 32.14 -36.96 -8.88
CA PRO A 330 30.92 -37.53 -9.48
C PRO A 330 30.56 -38.97 -9.13
N GLY A 331 31.55 -39.82 -8.79
CA GLY A 331 31.34 -41.22 -8.42
C GLY A 331 31.27 -41.51 -6.91
N LEU A 332 31.30 -40.48 -6.04
CA LEU A 332 31.31 -40.67 -4.59
C LEU A 332 29.91 -41.06 -4.09
N LYS A 333 29.76 -42.24 -3.47
CA LYS A 333 28.50 -42.69 -2.86
C LYS A 333 28.29 -42.08 -1.48
N TYR A 334 27.04 -41.78 -1.11
CA TYR A 334 26.70 -41.17 0.19
C TYR A 334 27.28 -41.92 1.40
N MET A 335 27.20 -43.25 1.43
CA MET A 335 27.78 -44.05 2.53
C MET A 335 29.29 -43.78 2.72
N ARG A 336 30.05 -43.65 1.63
CA ARG A 336 31.48 -43.38 1.69
C ARG A 336 31.77 -41.90 2.00
N ALA A 337 30.93 -40.98 1.54
CA ALA A 337 30.99 -39.57 1.95
C ALA A 337 30.77 -39.43 3.46
N ARG A 338 29.74 -40.08 4.01
CA ARG A 338 29.42 -40.12 5.44
C ARG A 338 30.59 -40.62 6.27
N GLU A 339 31.27 -41.70 5.86
CA GLU A 339 32.50 -42.16 6.54
C GLU A 339 33.60 -41.10 6.55
N ILE A 340 33.91 -40.51 5.38
CA ILE A 340 35.02 -39.55 5.21
C ILE A 340 34.74 -38.22 5.93
N PHE A 341 33.50 -37.74 5.91
CA PHE A 341 33.10 -36.43 6.43
C PHE A 341 32.48 -36.50 7.84
N SER A 342 32.26 -37.70 8.41
CA SER A 342 31.67 -37.93 9.73
C SER A 342 32.23 -37.09 10.89
N LYS A 343 33.51 -36.70 10.81
CA LYS A 343 34.23 -35.95 11.85
C LYS A 343 34.18 -34.43 11.66
N GLU A 344 33.68 -33.95 10.53
CA GLU A 344 33.70 -32.53 10.19
C GLU A 344 32.56 -31.78 10.90
N PRO A 345 32.80 -30.62 11.51
CA PRO A 345 31.78 -29.92 12.30
C PRO A 345 30.61 -29.44 11.44
N VAL A 346 30.88 -29.03 10.19
CA VAL A 346 29.84 -28.64 9.21
C VAL A 346 28.96 -29.82 8.78
N TRP A 347 29.52 -31.04 8.73
CA TRP A 347 28.73 -32.25 8.50
C TRP A 347 27.88 -32.58 9.72
N GLN A 348 28.46 -32.54 10.92
CA GLN A 348 27.77 -32.85 12.16
C GLN A 348 26.62 -31.86 12.51
N ALA A 349 26.75 -30.58 12.13
CA ALA A 349 25.77 -29.54 12.42
C ALA A 349 24.39 -29.71 11.74
N VAL A 350 24.31 -30.51 10.67
CA VAL A 350 23.08 -30.77 9.89
C VAL A 350 22.46 -32.12 10.29
N HIS A 351 21.13 -32.27 10.18
CA HIS A 351 20.44 -33.55 10.46
C HIS A 351 20.72 -34.60 9.37
N GLU A 352 20.69 -35.90 9.69
CA GLU A 352 21.10 -36.97 8.75
C GLU A 352 20.24 -37.00 7.47
N ASP A 353 18.92 -36.81 7.59
CA ASP A 353 18.02 -36.76 6.42
C ASP A 353 18.40 -35.62 5.46
N ASP A 354 18.70 -34.44 6.04
CA ASP A 354 19.08 -33.25 5.30
C ASP A 354 20.47 -33.39 4.65
N ARG A 355 21.44 -34.04 5.32
CA ARG A 355 22.77 -34.33 4.74
C ARG A 355 22.66 -35.13 3.46
N GLN A 356 21.76 -36.12 3.42
CA GLN A 356 21.61 -36.99 2.25
C GLN A 356 21.07 -36.20 1.05
N ASP A 357 20.19 -35.23 1.28
CA ASP A 357 19.58 -34.40 0.23
C ASP A 357 20.60 -33.40 -0.32
N ILE A 358 21.24 -32.63 0.57
CA ILE A 358 22.31 -31.67 0.23
C ILE A 358 23.47 -32.36 -0.51
N PHE A 359 23.85 -33.58 -0.10
CA PHE A 359 24.89 -34.34 -0.79
C PHE A 359 24.51 -34.74 -2.22
N ARG A 360 23.24 -35.08 -2.49
CA ARG A 360 22.77 -35.38 -3.85
C ARG A 360 22.80 -34.12 -4.72
N GLU A 361 22.36 -32.99 -4.20
CA GLU A 361 22.38 -31.70 -4.92
C GLU A 361 23.83 -31.26 -5.23
N ALA A 362 24.74 -31.34 -4.25
CA ALA A 362 26.15 -31.03 -4.46
C ALA A 362 26.84 -31.97 -5.48
N LEU A 363 26.46 -33.26 -5.54
CA LEU A 363 26.94 -34.18 -6.59
C LEU A 363 26.45 -33.78 -7.98
N VAL A 364 25.18 -33.38 -8.10
CA VAL A 364 24.60 -32.91 -9.37
C VAL A 364 25.33 -31.64 -9.84
N ASN A 365 25.58 -30.68 -8.95
CA ASN A 365 26.34 -29.48 -9.26
C ASN A 365 27.80 -29.81 -9.68
N CYS A 366 28.45 -30.76 -8.99
CA CYS A 366 29.79 -31.25 -9.35
C CYS A 366 29.81 -31.89 -10.76
N LEU A 367 28.78 -32.66 -11.12
CA LEU A 367 28.59 -33.24 -12.45
C LEU A 367 28.40 -32.18 -13.54
N PHE A 368 27.55 -31.18 -13.29
CA PHE A 368 27.32 -30.07 -14.24
C PHE A 368 28.58 -29.25 -14.48
N ASN A 369 29.32 -28.89 -13.42
CA ASN A 369 30.57 -28.12 -13.53
C ASN A 369 31.66 -28.89 -14.30
N ASN A 370 31.84 -30.19 -14.04
CA ASN A 370 32.76 -31.02 -14.80
C ASN A 370 32.35 -31.14 -16.28
N ARG A 371 31.05 -31.23 -16.57
CA ARG A 371 30.54 -31.30 -17.95
C ARG A 371 30.79 -29.99 -18.70
N PHE A 372 30.58 -28.83 -18.07
CA PHE A 372 30.90 -27.52 -18.65
C PHE A 372 32.41 -27.33 -18.88
N LEU A 373 33.26 -27.75 -17.94
CA LEU A 373 34.72 -27.74 -18.11
C LEU A 373 35.16 -28.63 -19.28
N ALA A 374 34.59 -29.83 -19.42
CA ALA A 374 34.86 -30.72 -20.54
C ALA A 374 34.45 -30.10 -21.89
N TYR A 375 33.24 -29.53 -22.01
CA TYR A 375 32.82 -28.83 -23.24
C TYR A 375 33.70 -27.60 -23.54
N ARG A 376 34.13 -26.85 -22.51
CA ARG A 376 35.01 -25.68 -22.69
C ARG A 376 36.42 -26.06 -23.13
N ILE A 377 36.93 -27.22 -22.74
CA ILE A 377 38.20 -27.76 -23.26
C ILE A 377 38.04 -28.25 -24.71
N VAL A 378 36.92 -28.90 -25.04
CA VAL A 378 36.61 -29.39 -26.41
C VAL A 378 36.32 -28.28 -27.42
N ILE A 379 35.97 -27.06 -26.97
CA ILE A 379 35.77 -25.88 -27.85
C ILE A 379 37.07 -25.09 -28.08
N HIS A 380 38.15 -25.39 -27.33
CA HIS A 380 39.45 -24.71 -27.43
C HIS A 380 40.57 -25.57 -28.03
N TYR A 381 40.22 -26.74 -28.59
CA TYR A 381 41.05 -27.62 -29.41
C TYR A 381 40.41 -27.79 -30.79
#